data_AF-A0A2D7VUV9-F1
#
_entry.id   AF-A0A2D7VUV9-F1
#
_cell.length_a   1.000
_cell.length_b   1.000
_cell.length_c   1.000
_cell.angle_alpha   90.00
_cell.angle_beta   90.00
_cell.angle_gamma   90.00
#
_symmetry.space_group_name_H-M   'P 1'
#
loop_
_entity.id
_entity.type
_entity.pdbx_description
1 polymer ?
#
loop_
_entity_poly.entity_id
_entity_poly.type
_entity_poly.pdbx_seq_one_letter_code
_entity_poly.pdbx_strand_id
1 'polypeptide(L)' 'MLHINDLHAGVEEKEILKGINLDVQPGEVHAIMGPNGSGKSTLASVIAGKEEFEISKGNLS' A
#
# COMPACT_ATOMS: atom_id res chain seq x y z
N MET A 1 12.89 -1.33 8.30
CA MET A 1 12.75 -2.04 7.02
C MET A 1 11.27 -2.09 6.74
N LEU A 2 10.83 -1.90 5.51
CA LEU A 2 9.42 -2.05 5.14
C LEU A 2 9.29 -3.25 4.21
N HIS A 3 8.44 -4.20 4.59
CA HIS A 3 8.09 -5.35 3.77
C HIS A 3 6.57 -5.38 3.57
N ILE A 4 6.15 -5.39 2.30
CA ILE A 4 4.76 -5.49 1.89
C ILE A 4 4.62 -6.80 1.10
N ASN A 5 3.74 -7.68 1.58
CA ASN A 5 3.47 -8.96 0.96
C ASN A 5 1.99 -9.10 0.59
N ASP A 6 1.74 -9.24 -0.71
CA ASP A 6 0.42 -9.46 -1.31
C ASP A 6 -0.67 -8.54 -0.73
N LEU A 7 -0.37 -7.24 -0.62
CA LEU A 7 -1.25 -6.29 0.04
C LEU A 7 -2.46 -5.97 -0.84
N HIS A 8 -3.64 -6.30 -0.31
CA HIS A 8 -4.94 -5.83 -0.79
C HIS A 8 -5.55 -4.89 0.25
N ALA A 9 -5.98 -3.72 -0.20
CA ALA A 9 -6.58 -2.74 0.68
C ALA A 9 -7.53 -1.81 -0.08
N GLY A 10 -8.50 -1.26 0.63
CA GLY A 10 -9.55 -0.43 0.08
C GLY A 10 -10.09 0.56 1.10
N VAL A 11 -11.06 1.34 0.67
CA VAL A 11 -11.89 2.19 1.54
C VAL A 11 -13.34 1.85 1.24
N GLU A 12 -14.16 1.73 2.28
CA GLU A 12 -15.52 1.22 2.18
C GLU A 12 -15.53 -0.14 1.43
N GLU A 13 -16.47 -0.35 0.51
CA GLU A 13 -16.57 -1.59 -0.28
C GLU A 13 -15.68 -1.60 -1.54
N LYS A 14 -14.80 -0.60 -1.70
CA LYS A 14 -13.98 -0.47 -2.91
C LYS A 14 -12.55 -0.93 -2.66
N GLU A 15 -12.20 -2.08 -3.23
CA GLU A 15 -10.81 -2.53 -3.33
C GLU A 15 -10.00 -1.64 -4.30
N ILE A 16 -8.89 -1.08 -3.81
CA ILE A 16 -8.02 -0.17 -4.58
C ILE A 16 -6.64 -0.80 -4.83
N LEU A 17 -5.99 -1.31 -3.78
CA LEU A 17 -4.73 -2.06 -3.90
C LEU A 17 -5.05 -3.53 -4.15
N LYS A 18 -4.34 -4.12 -5.12
CA LYS A 18 -4.65 -5.47 -5.63
C LYS A 18 -3.38 -6.31 -5.72
N GLY A 19 -2.88 -6.76 -4.57
CA GLY A 19 -1.70 -7.63 -4.49
C GLY A 19 -0.38 -6.88 -4.70
N ILE A 20 -0.15 -5.83 -3.91
CA ILE A 20 1.11 -5.07 -3.95
C ILE A 20 2.20 -5.82 -3.17
N ASN A 21 3.38 -5.94 -3.78
CA ASN A 21 4.59 -6.42 -3.13
C ASN A 21 5.67 -5.34 -3.22
N LEU A 22 6.30 -5.01 -2.09
CA LEU A 22 7.35 -3.99 -2.02
C LEU A 22 8.29 -4.27 -0.86
N ASP A 23 9.58 -4.19 -1.15
CA ASP A 23 10.67 -4.28 -0.18
C ASP A 23 11.45 -2.97 -0.16
N VAL A 24 11.59 -2.36 1.01
CA VAL A 24 12.42 -1.16 1.19
C VAL A 24 13.41 -1.39 2.32
N GLN A 25 14.69 -1.42 1.95
CA GLN A 25 15.79 -1.62 2.89
C GLN A 25 16.18 -0.30 3.59
N PRO A 26 16.83 -0.37 4.76
CA PRO A 26 17.34 0.83 5.43
C PRO A 26 18.26 1.64 4.53
N GLY A 27 17.99 2.95 4.41
CA GLY A 27 18.78 3.88 3.61
C GLY A 27 18.36 3.99 2.14
N GLU A 28 17.39 3.20 1.67
CA GLU A 28 16.87 3.32 0.31
C GLU A 28 15.81 4.42 0.19
N VAL A 29 15.75 5.04 -0.99
CA VAL A 29 14.70 6.00 -1.37
C VAL A 29 14.01 5.49 -2.62
N HIS A 30 12.71 5.19 -2.50
CA HIS A 30 11.89 4.66 -3.59
C HIS A 30 10.89 5.71 -4.06
N ALA A 31 10.74 5.85 -5.38
CA ALA A 31 9.75 6.71 -5.98
C ALA A 31 8.57 5.86 -6.50
N ILE A 32 7.36 6.21 -6.10
CA ILE A 32 6.13 5.55 -6.57
C ILE A 32 5.49 6.42 -7.65
N MET A 33 5.37 5.91 -8.86
CA MET A 33 4.88 6.64 -10.04
C MET A 33 3.71 5.92 -10.71
N GLY A 34 2.90 6.66 -11.47
CA GLY A 34 1.75 6.11 -12.22
C GLY A 34 0.61 7.11 -12.41
N PRO A 35 -0.39 6.80 -13.26
CA PRO A 35 -1.53 7.68 -13.55
C PRO A 35 -2.39 8.02 -12.34
N ASN A 36 -3.21 9.06 -12.44
CA ASN A 36 -4.20 9.38 -11.40
C ASN A 36 -5.17 8.20 -11.19
N GLY A 37 -5.50 7.91 -9.93
CA GLY A 37 -6.37 6.79 -9.57
C GLY A 37 -5.69 5.42 -9.48
N SER A 38 -4.38 5.30 -9.79
CA SER A 38 -3.66 4.02 -9.75
C SER A 38 -3.34 3.48 -8.34
N GLY A 39 -3.88 4.07 -7.28
CA GLY A 39 -3.69 3.61 -5.90
C GLY A 39 -2.44 4.14 -5.17
N LYS A 40 -1.65 5.05 -5.76
CA LYS A 40 -0.42 5.59 -5.12
C LYS A 40 -0.68 6.23 -3.75
N SER A 41 -1.62 7.17 -3.68
CA SER A 41 -1.97 7.84 -2.43
C SER A 41 -2.62 6.88 -1.43
N THR A 42 -3.35 5.86 -1.93
CA THR A 42 -3.91 4.80 -1.09
C THR A 42 -2.83 3.95 -0.45
N LEU A 43 -1.82 3.52 -1.22
CA LEU A 43 -0.67 2.78 -0.69
C LEU A 43 0.06 3.58 0.39
N ALA A 44 0.30 4.87 0.15
CA ALA A 44 0.91 5.76 1.16
C ALA A 44 0.05 5.87 2.44
N SER A 45 -1.28 6.01 2.30
CA SER A 45 -2.20 6.08 3.45
C SER A 45 -2.27 4.78 4.25
N VAL A 46 -2.24 3.62 3.58
CA VAL A 46 -2.23 2.31 4.24
C VAL A 46 -0.92 2.11 5.02
N ILE A 47 0.23 2.43 4.42
CA ILE A 47 1.53 2.39 5.10
C ILE A 47 1.55 3.33 6.32
N ALA A 48 0.90 4.49 6.21
CA ALA A 48 0.79 5.46 7.30
C ALA A 48 -0.21 5.06 8.41
N GLY A 49 -0.93 3.93 8.26
CA GLY A 49 -1.84 3.42 9.27
C GLY A 49 -3.14 4.21 9.41
N LYS A 50 -3.63 4.84 8.32
CA LYS A 50 -4.92 5.54 8.35
C LYS A 50 -6.10 4.57 8.50
N GLU A 51 -6.93 4.79 9.51
CA GLU A 51 -8.09 3.94 9.84
C GLU A 51 -9.18 3.88 8.75
N GLU A 52 -9.25 4.89 7.87
CA GLU A 52 -10.20 4.92 6.76
C GLU A 52 -9.91 3.86 5.67
N PHE A 53 -8.72 3.23 5.70
CA PHE A 53 -8.35 2.18 4.76
C PHE A 53 -8.24 0.83 5.47
N GLU A 54 -8.94 -0.16 4.94
CA GLU A 54 -8.97 -1.51 5.48
C GLU A 54 -8.09 -2.44 4.63
N ILE A 55 -7.27 -3.24 5.30
CA ILE A 55 -6.49 -4.32 4.66
C ILE A 55 -7.38 -5.56 4.59
N SER A 56 -7.73 -5.98 3.37
CA SER A 56 -8.56 -7.16 3.13
C SER A 56 -7.74 -8.45 3.02
N LYS A 57 -6.46 -8.35 2.62
CA LYS A 57 -5.52 -9.46 2.48
C LYS A 57 -4.07 -8.97 2.49
N GLY A 58 -3.16 -9.86 2.86
CA GLY A 58 -1.72 -9.59 2.88
C GLY A 58 -1.27 -9.01 4.21
N ASN A 59 -0.03 -8.55 4.25
CA ASN A 59 0.55 -7.97 5.46
C ASN A 59 1.62 -6.91 5.14
N LEU A 60 1.91 -6.11 6.17
CA LEU A 60 2.94 -5.10 6.21
C LEU A 60 3.79 -5.32 7.47
N SER A 61 5.12 -5.28 7.36
CA SER A 61 6.05 -5.40 8.50
C SER A 61 7.27 -4.51 8.36
#